data_AF-A0A673CZY0-F1
#
_entry.id   AF-A0A673CZY0-F1
#
_cell.length_a   1.000
_cell.length_b   1.000
_cell.length_c   1.000
_cell.angle_alpha   90.00
_cell.angle_beta   90.00
_cell.angle_gamma   90.00
#
_symmetry.space_group_name_H-M   'P 1'
#
loop_
_entity.id
_entity.type
_entity.pdbx_description
1 polymer ?
#
loop_
_entity_poly.entity_id
_entity_poly.type
_entity_poly.pdbx_seq_one_letter_code
_entity_poly.pdbx_strand_id
1 'polypeptide(L)'
;METEKKTQTTTDHMTDRDLSEQIKKVTKESHVRAENTELMLSFQRGQVSLQQYKLLLCSLYEIYQALEEELDRNSDHPGVAPIYFPAELARLESIEKDLEYFYGLNWREKIVVPGSNKKIQPQTQTGTPLTYFSRTDVSLMIIQSTNHSYFTFQIGKENPEFLVAHAYTRYLGDLSGGQVLGRIAQKSMGLKGSEGLSFFAFPGVSSPNLFKQLYRSRMNSVELTEEQRNGVLEEAVRAFELNIQVFDDLQKMLSVTENKQQSCLAHSRSVNSKTLQIPGTLISASPLLRMVLGVFVALATVSMGIYAF
;
A
#
# COMPACT_ATOMS: atom_id res chain seq x y z
N MET A 1 -13.63 32.93 31.87
CA MET A 1 -14.67 32.91 30.81
C MET A 1 -14.28 33.68 29.55
N GLU A 2 -13.88 34.96 29.57
CA GLU A 2 -13.45 35.65 28.33
C GLU A 2 -12.07 35.22 27.81
N THR A 3 -11.12 34.91 28.70
CA THR A 3 -9.78 34.43 28.36
C THR A 3 -9.79 33.01 27.76
N GLU A 4 -10.64 32.11 28.24
CA GLU A 4 -10.79 30.74 27.68
C GLU A 4 -11.44 30.76 26.30
N LYS A 5 -12.45 31.62 26.08
CA LYS A 5 -13.12 31.75 24.78
C LYS A 5 -12.20 32.33 23.72
N LYS A 6 -11.31 33.27 24.07
CA LYS A 6 -10.31 33.85 23.16
C LYS A 6 -9.21 32.84 22.80
N THR A 7 -8.73 32.05 23.76
CA THR A 7 -7.77 30.97 23.49
C THR A 7 -8.39 29.94 22.55
N GLN A 8 -9.61 29.48 22.83
CA GLN A 8 -10.29 28.44 22.02
C GLN A 8 -10.63 28.88 20.60
N THR A 9 -11.02 30.15 20.40
CA THR A 9 -11.27 30.72 19.06
C THR A 9 -9.98 30.90 18.25
N THR A 10 -8.83 31.08 18.93
CA THR A 10 -7.52 31.21 18.26
C THR A 10 -6.97 29.83 17.89
N THR A 11 -7.14 28.82 18.75
CA THR A 11 -6.76 27.43 18.44
C THR A 11 -7.58 26.85 17.28
N ASP A 12 -8.90 27.09 17.25
CA ASP A 12 -9.78 26.65 16.14
C ASP A 12 -9.46 27.34 14.81
N HIS A 13 -8.98 28.59 14.83
CA HIS A 13 -8.59 29.31 13.62
C HIS A 13 -7.16 28.93 13.15
N MET A 14 -6.31 28.41 14.05
CA MET A 14 -4.99 27.88 13.71
C MET A 14 -5.06 26.46 13.15
N THR A 15 -5.95 25.59 13.66
CA THR A 15 -6.12 24.22 13.17
C THR A 15 -6.65 24.14 11.74
N ASP A 16 -7.46 25.10 11.27
CA ASP A 16 -7.90 25.16 9.86
C ASP A 16 -6.75 25.54 8.89
N ARG A 17 -5.64 26.07 9.41
CA ARG A 17 -4.41 26.36 8.65
C ARG A 17 -3.38 25.22 8.67
N ASP A 18 -3.54 24.24 9.54
CA ASP A 18 -2.60 23.13 9.66
C ASP A 18 -2.60 22.29 8.38
N LEU A 19 -1.41 22.10 7.81
CA LEU A 19 -1.23 21.31 6.59
C LEU A 19 -1.80 19.89 6.75
N SER A 20 -1.66 19.30 7.96
CA SER A 20 -2.18 17.97 8.26
C SER A 20 -3.68 17.86 8.20
N GLU A 21 -4.40 18.85 8.71
CA GLU A 21 -5.86 18.84 8.69
C GLU A 21 -6.38 19.20 7.30
N GLN A 22 -5.68 20.07 6.55
CA GLN A 22 -6.01 20.36 5.16
C GLN A 22 -5.84 19.14 4.26
N ILE A 23 -4.70 18.42 4.34
CA ILE A 23 -4.49 17.18 3.59
C ILE A 23 -5.58 16.18 3.93
N LYS A 24 -5.80 15.91 5.22
CA LYS A 24 -6.86 14.98 5.69
C LYS A 24 -8.25 15.35 5.15
N LYS A 25 -8.56 16.64 5.04
CA LYS A 25 -9.82 17.14 4.50
C LYS A 25 -9.93 16.89 3.00
N VAL A 26 -8.93 17.29 2.20
CA VAL A 26 -8.98 17.15 0.74
C VAL A 26 -8.88 15.70 0.27
N THR A 27 -8.18 14.84 1.01
CA THR A 27 -8.04 13.42 0.66
C THR A 27 -9.16 12.54 1.22
N LYS A 28 -10.17 13.11 1.90
CA LYS A 28 -11.22 12.34 2.57
C LYS A 28 -11.98 11.42 1.61
N GLU A 29 -12.37 11.93 0.44
CA GLU A 29 -13.09 11.15 -0.56
C GLU A 29 -12.23 10.04 -1.17
N SER A 30 -10.99 10.37 -1.54
CA SER A 30 -10.05 9.37 -2.08
C SER A 30 -9.69 8.30 -1.05
N HIS A 31 -9.59 8.65 0.24
CA HIS A 31 -9.41 7.67 1.32
C HIS A 31 -10.58 6.67 1.38
N VAL A 32 -11.83 7.18 1.40
CA VAL A 32 -13.02 6.32 1.39
C VAL A 32 -13.02 5.43 0.14
N ARG A 33 -12.67 5.98 -1.02
CA ARG A 33 -12.62 5.19 -2.26
C ARG A 33 -11.55 4.10 -2.21
N ALA A 34 -10.36 4.41 -1.69
CA ALA A 34 -9.28 3.45 -1.52
C ALA A 34 -9.69 2.27 -0.62
N GLU A 35 -10.41 2.54 0.47
CA GLU A 35 -10.93 1.51 1.38
C GLU A 35 -11.98 0.60 0.73
N ASN A 36 -12.64 1.08 -0.32
CA ASN A 36 -13.69 0.35 -1.04
C ASN A 36 -13.21 -0.26 -2.37
N THR A 37 -11.91 -0.26 -2.64
CA THR A 37 -11.35 -1.05 -3.77
C THR A 37 -11.55 -2.55 -3.53
N GLU A 38 -11.76 -3.33 -4.58
CA GLU A 38 -12.03 -4.77 -4.47
C GLU A 38 -10.91 -5.55 -3.76
N LEU A 39 -9.65 -5.15 -3.99
CA LEU A 39 -8.51 -5.72 -3.28
C LEU A 39 -8.63 -5.45 -1.77
N MET A 40 -8.93 -4.21 -1.37
CA MET A 40 -9.06 -3.84 0.05
C MET A 40 -10.27 -4.52 0.71
N LEU A 41 -11.40 -4.61 0.00
CA LEU A 41 -12.57 -5.36 0.45
C LEU A 41 -12.23 -6.85 0.63
N SER A 42 -11.40 -7.42 -0.25
CA SER A 42 -10.91 -8.80 -0.12
C SER A 42 -10.06 -8.98 1.13
N PHE A 43 -9.17 -8.02 1.46
CA PHE A 43 -8.48 -8.01 2.74
C PHE A 43 -9.48 -7.95 3.91
N GLN A 44 -10.40 -6.98 3.93
CA GLN A 44 -11.37 -6.82 5.02
C GLN A 44 -12.22 -8.08 5.25
N ARG A 45 -12.55 -8.84 4.20
CA ARG A 45 -13.27 -10.12 4.26
C ARG A 45 -12.37 -11.31 4.64
N GLY A 46 -11.07 -11.13 4.75
CA GLY A 46 -10.09 -12.18 5.00
C GLY A 46 -9.90 -13.13 3.81
N GLN A 47 -10.22 -12.68 2.61
CA GLN A 47 -10.20 -13.45 1.36
C GLN A 47 -8.99 -13.14 0.48
N VAL A 48 -7.98 -12.44 1.02
CA VAL A 48 -6.73 -12.18 0.29
C VAL A 48 -5.96 -13.48 0.06
N SER A 49 -5.63 -13.76 -1.20
CA SER A 49 -4.78 -14.87 -1.61
C SER A 49 -3.29 -14.55 -1.43
N LEU A 50 -2.47 -15.60 -1.32
CA LEU A 50 -1.01 -15.45 -1.30
C LEU A 50 -0.50 -14.75 -2.56
N GLN A 51 -1.08 -15.03 -3.73
CA GLN A 51 -0.68 -14.40 -4.98
C GLN A 51 -1.00 -12.89 -4.99
N GLN A 52 -2.17 -12.48 -4.51
CA GLN A 52 -2.52 -11.06 -4.31
C GLN A 52 -1.51 -10.35 -3.42
N TYR A 53 -1.18 -10.98 -2.30
CA TYR A 53 -0.26 -10.40 -1.33
C TYR A 53 1.16 -10.25 -1.90
N LYS A 54 1.66 -11.27 -2.61
CA LYS A 54 2.97 -11.23 -3.26
C LYS A 54 3.05 -10.12 -4.31
N LEU A 55 2.01 -9.97 -5.14
CA LEU A 55 1.97 -8.88 -6.13
C LEU A 55 1.88 -7.49 -5.47
N LEU A 56 1.13 -7.38 -4.36
CA LEU A 56 1.11 -6.15 -3.57
C LEU A 56 2.52 -5.80 -3.07
N LEU A 57 3.25 -6.76 -2.50
CA LEU A 57 4.62 -6.53 -2.03
C LEU A 57 5.56 -6.05 -3.15
N CYS A 58 5.47 -6.63 -4.35
CA CYS A 58 6.24 -6.15 -5.50
C CYS A 58 5.90 -4.70 -5.86
N SER A 59 4.61 -4.33 -5.88
CA SER A 59 4.18 -2.96 -6.16
C SER A 59 4.63 -1.99 -5.07
N LEU A 60 4.57 -2.40 -3.80
CA LEU A 60 5.06 -1.60 -2.69
C LEU A 60 6.57 -1.39 -2.78
N TYR A 61 7.35 -2.41 -3.13
CA TYR A 61 8.80 -2.29 -3.28
C TYR A 61 9.19 -1.16 -4.24
N GLU A 62 8.59 -1.11 -5.44
CA GLU A 62 8.85 -0.06 -6.42
C GLU A 62 8.48 1.33 -5.87
N ILE A 63 7.30 1.45 -5.24
CA ILE A 63 6.80 2.71 -4.68
C ILE A 63 7.70 3.23 -3.55
N TYR A 64 8.07 2.37 -2.59
CA TYR A 64 8.91 2.77 -1.47
C TYR A 64 10.35 2.98 -1.89
N GLN A 65 10.86 2.24 -2.89
CA GLN A 65 12.17 2.52 -3.46
C GLN A 65 12.24 3.96 -3.97
N ALA A 66 11.30 4.37 -4.83
CA ALA A 66 11.28 5.73 -5.36
C ALA A 66 11.03 6.79 -4.28
N LEU A 67 10.12 6.52 -3.33
CA LEU A 67 9.83 7.45 -2.22
C LEU A 67 11.06 7.64 -1.32
N GLU A 68 11.70 6.55 -0.90
CA GLU A 68 12.81 6.61 0.05
C GLU A 68 14.08 7.15 -0.61
N GLU A 69 14.35 6.81 -1.87
CA GLU A 69 15.45 7.41 -2.63
C GLU A 69 15.32 8.94 -2.75
N GLU A 70 14.11 9.45 -2.99
CA GLU A 70 13.90 10.90 -3.11
C GLU A 70 13.79 11.62 -1.77
N LEU A 71 13.31 10.95 -0.71
CA LEU A 71 13.39 11.46 0.65
C LEU A 71 14.86 11.56 1.12
N ASP A 72 15.68 10.54 0.83
CA ASP A 72 17.11 10.56 1.13
C ASP A 72 17.84 11.64 0.33
N ARG A 73 17.55 11.77 -0.97
CA ARG A 73 18.15 12.81 -1.84
C ARG A 73 17.85 14.22 -1.32
N ASN A 74 16.68 14.42 -0.76
CA ASN A 74 16.19 15.72 -0.30
C ASN A 74 16.18 15.85 1.22
N SER A 75 16.93 15.04 1.96
CA SER A 75 16.88 14.99 3.43
C SER A 75 17.15 16.34 4.10
N ASP A 76 17.97 17.17 3.47
CA ASP A 76 18.35 18.51 3.96
C ASP A 76 17.44 19.63 3.42
N HIS A 77 16.51 19.33 2.51
CA HIS A 77 15.58 20.31 1.94
C HIS A 77 14.60 20.79 3.03
N PRO A 78 14.34 22.11 3.18
CA PRO A 78 13.45 22.64 4.23
C PRO A 78 12.03 22.05 4.22
N GLY A 79 11.54 21.66 3.03
CA GLY A 79 10.25 20.99 2.85
C GLY A 79 10.19 19.54 3.31
N VAL A 80 11.34 18.88 3.47
CA VAL A 80 11.46 17.42 3.69
C VAL A 80 12.11 17.10 5.03
N ALA A 81 13.14 17.86 5.42
CA ALA A 81 13.88 17.67 6.67
C ALA A 81 12.98 17.53 7.91
N PRO A 82 11.87 18.28 8.07
CA PRO A 82 11.00 18.12 9.24
C PRO A 82 10.35 16.73 9.34
N ILE A 83 10.08 16.07 8.21
CA ILE A 83 9.35 14.80 8.10
C ILE A 83 10.25 13.59 7.80
N TYR A 84 11.58 13.79 7.77
CA TYR A 84 12.55 12.74 7.46
C TYR A 84 12.85 11.87 8.70
N PHE A 85 12.23 10.68 8.76
CA PHE A 85 12.35 9.71 9.85
C PHE A 85 12.73 8.30 9.34
N PRO A 86 13.92 8.12 8.74
CA PRO A 86 14.28 6.85 8.10
C PRO A 86 14.35 5.68 9.09
N ALA A 87 14.86 5.90 10.30
CA ALA A 87 15.00 4.83 11.30
C ALA A 87 13.65 4.25 11.75
N GLU A 88 12.62 5.09 11.81
CA GLU A 88 11.29 4.71 12.26
C GLU A 88 10.37 4.26 11.11
N LEU A 89 10.46 4.91 9.95
CA LEU A 89 9.48 4.79 8.88
C LEU A 89 9.99 4.06 7.63
N ALA A 90 11.30 3.98 7.36
CA ALA A 90 11.79 3.34 6.12
C ALA A 90 11.29 1.89 6.04
N ARG A 91 10.77 1.50 4.88
CA ARG A 91 10.12 0.21 4.61
C ARG A 91 10.92 -0.66 3.67
N LEU A 92 11.86 -0.10 2.89
CA LEU A 92 12.52 -0.85 1.82
C LEU A 92 13.12 -2.16 2.33
N GLU A 93 13.97 -2.12 3.37
CA GLU A 93 14.56 -3.34 3.95
C GLU A 93 13.53 -4.36 4.45
N SER A 94 12.42 -3.89 5.01
CA SER A 94 11.34 -4.78 5.47
C SER A 94 10.63 -5.43 4.30
N ILE A 95 10.38 -4.69 3.22
CA ILE A 95 9.77 -5.24 2.00
C ILE A 95 10.72 -6.24 1.34
N GLU A 96 12.03 -5.96 1.31
CA GLU A 96 13.03 -6.89 0.77
C GLU A 96 13.04 -8.22 1.53
N LYS A 97 12.96 -8.18 2.87
CA LYS A 97 12.84 -9.40 3.71
C LYS A 97 11.60 -10.20 3.37
N ASP A 98 10.46 -9.53 3.16
CA ASP A 98 9.22 -10.21 2.81
C ASP A 98 9.28 -10.80 1.39
N LEU A 99 9.86 -10.07 0.43
CA LEU A 99 10.07 -10.58 -0.92
C LEU A 99 11.02 -11.77 -0.95
N GLU A 100 12.12 -11.73 -0.18
CA GLU A 100 13.03 -12.86 -0.03
C GLU A 100 12.32 -14.07 0.58
N TYR A 101 11.46 -13.89 1.57
CA TYR A 101 10.67 -14.97 2.16
C TYR A 101 9.78 -15.66 1.11
N PHE A 102 9.09 -14.91 0.26
CA PHE A 102 8.13 -15.49 -0.71
C PHE A 102 8.72 -15.91 -2.07
N TYR A 103 9.87 -15.36 -2.45
CA TYR A 103 10.48 -15.57 -3.76
C TYR A 103 11.91 -16.16 -3.67
N GLY A 104 12.51 -16.26 -2.48
CA GLY A 104 13.88 -16.72 -2.26
C GLY A 104 14.94 -15.65 -2.53
N LEU A 105 16.22 -16.02 -2.35
CA LEU A 105 17.37 -15.11 -2.46
C LEU A 105 17.46 -14.36 -3.81
N ASN A 106 16.97 -14.95 -4.90
CA ASN A 106 16.94 -14.35 -6.22
C ASN A 106 15.61 -13.62 -6.53
N TRP A 107 14.91 -13.13 -5.50
CA TRP A 107 13.64 -12.41 -5.67
C TRP A 107 13.76 -11.23 -6.63
N ARG A 108 14.88 -10.49 -6.61
CA ARG A 108 15.15 -9.36 -7.51
C ARG A 108 15.03 -9.77 -8.98
N GLU A 109 15.60 -10.91 -9.37
CA GLU A 109 15.50 -11.43 -10.75
C GLU A 109 14.07 -11.87 -11.12
N LYS A 110 13.26 -12.21 -10.13
CA LYS A 110 11.88 -12.70 -10.31
C LYS A 110 10.85 -11.57 -10.36
N ILE A 111 11.17 -10.40 -9.83
CA ILE A 111 10.29 -9.23 -9.84
C ILE A 111 10.67 -8.21 -10.94
N VAL A 112 11.92 -8.25 -11.43
CA VAL A 112 12.38 -7.34 -12.49
C VAL A 112 11.73 -7.70 -13.83
N VAL A 113 11.11 -6.70 -14.46
CA VAL A 113 10.67 -6.78 -15.85
C VAL A 113 11.91 -6.85 -16.75
N PRO A 114 12.05 -7.85 -17.63
CA PRO A 114 13.08 -7.83 -18.67
C PRO A 114 12.79 -6.66 -19.63
N GLY A 115 13.49 -5.54 -19.45
CA GLY A 115 13.33 -4.33 -20.27
C GLY A 115 13.63 -3.01 -19.55
N SER A 116 13.62 -2.99 -18.22
CA SER A 116 13.85 -1.76 -17.42
C SER A 116 15.34 -1.41 -17.24
N ASN A 117 16.26 -2.30 -17.62
CA ASN A 117 17.69 -2.02 -17.50
C ASN A 117 18.22 -1.23 -18.71
N LYS A 118 18.38 0.08 -18.52
CA LYS A 118 19.55 0.79 -19.06
C LYS A 118 20.82 0.11 -18.55
N LYS A 119 21.26 -0.93 -19.27
CA LYS A 119 22.65 -1.31 -19.54
C LYS A 119 22.63 -2.59 -20.36
N ILE A 120 22.91 -2.43 -21.64
CA ILE A 120 23.26 -3.52 -22.56
C ILE A 120 24.55 -4.17 -22.04
N GLN A 121 24.58 -5.50 -21.91
CA GLN A 121 25.77 -6.32 -22.20
C GLN A 121 25.38 -7.79 -22.47
N PRO A 122 26.19 -8.53 -23.25
CA PRO A 122 25.70 -9.50 -24.24
C PRO A 122 25.44 -10.90 -23.70
N GLN A 123 24.59 -11.60 -24.45
CA GLN A 123 24.10 -12.95 -24.24
C GLN A 123 25.20 -14.01 -24.22
N THR A 124 25.02 -15.03 -23.39
CA THR A 124 25.35 -16.43 -23.72
C THR A 124 24.29 -17.37 -23.14
N GLN A 125 23.60 -18.10 -24.02
CA GLN A 125 22.63 -19.14 -23.70
C GLN A 125 23.36 -20.43 -23.30
N THR A 126 22.83 -21.17 -22.31
CA THR A 126 22.57 -22.63 -22.40
C THR A 126 21.70 -23.13 -21.21
N GLY A 127 20.49 -23.61 -21.52
CA GLY A 127 19.92 -24.86 -20.97
C GLY A 127 19.26 -24.91 -19.58
N THR A 128 17.93 -24.82 -19.52
CA THR A 128 16.97 -25.85 -18.99
C THR A 128 15.53 -25.26 -18.89
N PRO A 129 14.46 -26.02 -19.17
CA PRO A 129 13.10 -25.50 -19.16
C PRO A 129 12.47 -25.60 -17.77
N LEU A 130 12.59 -24.53 -16.97
CA LEU A 130 11.63 -24.27 -15.91
C LEU A 130 10.39 -23.64 -16.55
N THR A 131 9.21 -24.17 -16.21
CA THR A 131 7.90 -23.71 -16.68
C THR A 131 7.78 -22.20 -16.53
N TYR A 132 7.97 -21.52 -17.66
CA TYR A 132 8.06 -20.09 -17.80
C TYR A 132 6.62 -19.54 -17.78
N PHE A 133 6.25 -18.78 -16.75
CA PHE A 133 5.09 -17.89 -16.83
C PHE A 133 5.25 -17.05 -18.10
N SER A 134 4.21 -16.99 -18.93
CA SER A 134 4.32 -16.36 -20.25
C SER A 134 4.81 -14.92 -20.12
N ARG A 135 5.86 -14.62 -20.91
CA ARG A 135 6.73 -13.43 -20.88
C ARG A 135 6.00 -12.09 -21.07
N THR A 136 4.72 -12.12 -21.40
CA THR A 136 3.83 -10.97 -21.63
C THR A 136 2.95 -10.62 -20.44
N ASP A 137 2.81 -11.51 -19.45
CA ASP A 137 1.92 -11.28 -18.30
C ASP A 137 2.58 -10.42 -17.22
N VAL A 138 3.92 -10.40 -17.10
CA VAL A 138 4.68 -9.63 -16.09
C VAL A 138 4.97 -8.19 -16.54
N SER A 139 5.05 -7.92 -17.85
CA SER A 139 5.27 -6.56 -18.38
C SER A 139 4.08 -5.61 -18.15
N LEU A 140 2.88 -6.14 -17.91
CA LEU A 140 1.71 -5.38 -17.48
C LEU A 140 1.65 -5.25 -15.94
N MET A 141 2.41 -6.05 -15.18
CA MET A 141 2.26 -6.19 -13.72
C MET A 141 2.59 -4.95 -12.89
N ILE A 142 3.25 -3.94 -13.47
CA ILE A 142 3.85 -2.82 -12.73
C ILE A 142 3.60 -1.48 -13.44
N ILE A 143 2.55 -1.30 -14.25
CA ILE A 143 2.35 0.01 -14.91
C ILE A 143 2.06 1.11 -13.89
N GLN A 144 1.14 0.88 -12.94
CA GLN A 144 0.75 1.95 -12.01
C GLN A 144 1.76 2.17 -10.89
N SER A 145 2.41 1.12 -10.38
CA SER A 145 3.51 1.27 -9.44
C SER A 145 4.71 1.95 -10.11
N THR A 146 4.99 1.69 -11.39
CA THR A 146 5.99 2.44 -12.17
C THR A 146 5.56 3.90 -12.36
N ASN A 147 4.30 4.17 -12.66
CA ASN A 147 3.78 5.54 -12.77
C ASN A 147 3.91 6.29 -11.44
N HIS A 148 3.50 5.68 -10.34
CA HIS A 148 3.64 6.25 -8.99
C HIS A 148 5.11 6.56 -8.69
N SER A 149 6.00 5.61 -8.95
CA SER A 149 7.44 5.77 -8.75
C SER A 149 8.01 6.88 -9.62
N TYR A 150 7.60 6.93 -10.90
CA TYR A 150 7.99 7.98 -11.84
C TYR A 150 7.54 9.36 -11.36
N PHE A 151 6.28 9.52 -10.94
CA PHE A 151 5.78 10.80 -10.41
C PHE A 151 6.52 11.20 -9.14
N THR A 152 6.76 10.26 -8.22
CA THR A 152 7.52 10.52 -6.98
C THR A 152 8.94 11.01 -7.30
N PHE A 153 9.59 10.39 -8.29
CA PHE A 153 10.90 10.82 -8.79
C PHE A 153 10.88 12.22 -9.42
N GLN A 154 9.88 12.54 -10.25
CA GLN A 154 9.76 13.89 -10.82
C GLN A 154 9.54 14.94 -9.72
N ILE A 155 8.67 14.65 -8.77
CA ILE A 155 8.40 15.52 -7.62
C ILE A 155 9.66 15.75 -6.79
N GLY A 156 10.41 14.70 -6.46
CA GLY A 156 11.67 14.82 -5.72
C GLY A 156 12.74 15.67 -6.42
N LYS A 157 12.65 15.85 -7.74
CA LYS A 157 13.57 16.69 -8.52
C LYS A 157 13.09 18.12 -8.71
N GLU A 158 11.81 18.29 -9.00
CA GLU A 158 11.24 19.56 -9.45
C GLU A 158 10.61 20.34 -8.30
N ASN A 159 9.96 19.65 -7.36
CA ASN A 159 9.21 20.25 -6.25
C ASN A 159 9.39 19.41 -4.96
N PRO A 160 10.59 19.35 -4.36
CA PRO A 160 10.88 18.45 -3.24
C PRO A 160 9.96 18.61 -2.03
N GLU A 161 9.45 19.82 -1.78
CA GLU A 161 8.45 20.09 -0.74
C GLU A 161 7.15 19.30 -0.91
N PHE A 162 6.81 18.83 -2.12
CA PHE A 162 5.61 18.02 -2.35
C PHE A 162 5.82 16.54 -1.97
N LEU A 163 7.05 16.11 -1.70
CA LEU A 163 7.32 14.75 -1.17
C LEU A 163 6.55 14.49 0.14
N VAL A 164 6.24 15.54 0.90
CA VAL A 164 5.41 15.46 2.11
C VAL A 164 4.04 14.84 1.84
N ALA A 165 3.46 15.07 0.66
CA ALA A 165 2.17 14.52 0.26
C ALA A 165 2.23 12.99 0.07
N HIS A 166 3.27 12.50 -0.61
CA HIS A 166 3.50 11.07 -0.83
C HIS A 166 3.86 10.35 0.47
N ALA A 167 4.78 10.93 1.25
CA ALA A 167 5.20 10.38 2.54
C ALA A 167 4.02 10.33 3.54
N TYR A 168 3.21 11.38 3.63
CA TYR A 168 1.98 11.40 4.42
C TYR A 168 1.03 10.28 4.01
N THR A 169 0.72 10.17 2.72
CA THR A 169 -0.25 9.19 2.20
C THR A 169 0.18 7.75 2.49
N ARG A 170 1.48 7.45 2.38
CA ARG A 170 2.03 6.11 2.63
C ARG A 170 2.20 5.83 4.12
N TYR A 171 3.11 6.53 4.80
CA TYR A 171 3.54 6.18 6.15
C TYR A 171 2.41 6.27 7.19
N LEU A 172 1.54 7.28 7.11
CA LEU A 172 0.42 7.40 8.08
C LEU A 172 -0.68 6.38 7.80
N GLY A 173 -0.83 5.95 6.54
CA GLY A 173 -1.67 4.81 6.17
C GLY A 173 -1.17 3.52 6.79
N ASP A 174 0.14 3.25 6.71
CA ASP A 174 0.76 2.04 7.25
C ASP A 174 0.68 1.96 8.79
N LEU A 175 0.89 3.10 9.46
CA LEU A 175 0.72 3.25 10.92
C LEU A 175 -0.75 3.30 11.38
N SER A 176 -1.71 3.23 10.45
CA SER A 176 -3.14 3.21 10.73
C SER A 176 -3.77 1.91 10.23
N GLY A 177 -4.28 1.89 9.00
CA GLY A 177 -4.94 0.71 8.42
C GLY A 177 -3.97 -0.45 8.21
N GLY A 178 -2.70 -0.18 7.92
CA GLY A 178 -1.67 -1.20 7.69
C GLY A 178 -1.54 -2.20 8.83
N GLN A 179 -1.67 -1.76 10.09
CA GLN A 179 -1.60 -2.64 11.27
C GLN A 179 -2.76 -3.65 11.34
N VAL A 180 -3.92 -3.29 10.81
CA VAL A 180 -5.07 -4.19 10.69
C VAL A 180 -4.85 -5.15 9.51
N LEU A 181 -4.39 -4.62 8.38
CA LEU A 181 -4.11 -5.41 7.17
C LEU A 181 -3.05 -6.48 7.41
N GLY A 182 -1.99 -6.19 8.16
CA GLY A 182 -0.96 -7.19 8.49
C GLY A 182 -1.53 -8.38 9.28
N ARG A 183 -2.41 -8.14 10.24
CA ARG A 183 -3.09 -9.20 11.00
C ARG A 183 -4.03 -10.04 10.14
N ILE A 184 -4.74 -9.37 9.23
CA ILE A 184 -5.59 -10.04 8.25
C ILE A 184 -4.75 -10.91 7.32
N ALA A 185 -3.67 -10.37 6.75
CA ALA A 185 -2.76 -11.07 5.85
C ALA A 185 -2.20 -12.33 6.52
N GLN A 186 -1.71 -12.21 7.77
CA GLN A 186 -1.24 -13.33 8.56
C GLN A 186 -2.27 -14.45 8.67
N LYS A 187 -3.51 -14.10 9.03
CA LYS A 187 -4.60 -15.05 9.24
C LYS A 187 -5.06 -15.69 7.92
N SER A 188 -5.27 -14.90 6.88
CA SER A 188 -5.77 -15.35 5.58
C SER A 188 -4.82 -16.31 4.87
N MET A 189 -3.51 -16.09 5.01
CA MET A 189 -2.50 -16.94 4.38
C MET A 189 -1.96 -18.04 5.31
N GLY A 190 -2.42 -18.10 6.57
CA GLY A 190 -1.97 -19.11 7.54
C GLY A 190 -0.48 -19.01 7.90
N LEU A 191 0.09 -17.80 7.86
CA LEU A 191 1.50 -17.58 8.17
C LEU A 191 1.76 -17.83 9.66
N LYS A 192 2.82 -18.60 9.94
CA LYS A 192 3.26 -18.89 11.31
C LYS A 192 4.31 -17.85 11.71
N GLY A 193 4.01 -17.02 12.70
CA GLY A 193 4.92 -15.98 13.16
C GLY A 193 4.86 -14.72 12.29
N SER A 194 5.97 -13.98 12.25
CA SER A 194 6.08 -12.66 11.60
C SER A 194 6.84 -12.68 10.27
N GLU A 195 7.35 -13.84 9.83
CA GLU A 195 8.04 -13.95 8.54
C GLU A 195 7.07 -13.68 7.38
N GLY A 196 7.52 -12.89 6.40
CA GLY A 196 6.68 -12.44 5.30
C GLY A 196 5.67 -11.34 5.66
N LEU A 197 5.81 -10.69 6.82
CA LEU A 197 4.97 -9.58 7.29
C LEU A 197 5.79 -8.40 7.85
N SER A 198 7.09 -8.36 7.57
CA SER A 198 8.04 -7.36 8.07
C SER A 198 7.65 -5.95 7.67
N PHE A 199 7.04 -5.75 6.50
CA PHE A 199 6.52 -4.45 6.04
C PHE A 199 5.61 -3.78 7.07
N PHE A 200 4.76 -4.57 7.74
CA PHE A 200 3.79 -4.08 8.72
C PHE A 200 4.41 -3.81 10.10
N ALA A 201 5.66 -4.22 10.34
CA ALA A 201 6.34 -4.06 11.61
C ALA A 201 7.14 -2.75 11.66
N PHE A 202 6.93 -1.94 12.70
CA PHE A 202 7.63 -0.66 12.91
C PHE A 202 8.42 -0.71 14.23
N PRO A 203 9.57 -1.41 14.29
CA PRO A 203 10.32 -1.59 15.53
C PRO A 203 10.84 -0.26 16.12
N GLY A 204 11.09 0.75 15.27
CA GLY A 204 11.46 2.10 15.71
C GLY A 204 10.29 2.93 16.25
N VAL A 205 9.04 2.48 16.12
CA VAL A 205 7.84 3.20 16.55
C VAL A 205 7.23 2.52 17.78
N SER A 206 7.50 3.06 18.96
CA SER A 206 6.96 2.50 20.22
C SER A 206 5.45 2.65 20.35
N SER A 207 4.88 3.74 19.83
CA SER A 207 3.44 3.99 19.82
C SER A 207 3.01 4.61 18.49
N PRO A 208 2.29 3.87 17.63
CA PRO A 208 1.83 4.39 16.35
C PRO A 208 1.00 5.67 16.48
N ASN A 209 0.18 5.79 17.54
CA ASN A 209 -0.65 6.97 17.74
C ASN A 209 0.18 8.21 18.09
N LEU A 210 1.12 8.09 19.04
CA LEU A 210 2.00 9.20 19.40
C LEU A 210 2.90 9.60 18.22
N PHE A 211 3.41 8.62 17.48
CA PHE A 211 4.25 8.90 16.32
C PHE A 211 3.50 9.61 15.20
N LYS A 212 2.23 9.23 14.93
CA LYS A 212 1.39 9.97 13.97
C LYS A 212 1.10 11.40 14.41
N GLN A 213 0.94 11.65 15.72
CA GLN A 213 0.79 13.02 16.25
C GLN A 213 2.07 13.83 16.05
N LEU A 214 3.23 13.24 16.39
CA LEU A 214 4.55 13.84 16.14
C LEU A 214 4.73 14.17 14.66
N TYR A 215 4.46 13.22 13.77
CA TYR A 215 4.62 13.39 12.33
C TYR A 215 3.74 14.52 11.79
N ARG A 216 2.47 14.60 12.22
CA ARG A 216 1.58 15.71 11.85
C ARG A 216 2.11 17.06 12.35
N SER A 217 2.58 17.11 13.59
CA SER A 217 3.18 18.32 14.16
C SER A 217 4.40 18.78 13.36
N ARG A 218 5.28 17.86 12.95
CA ARG A 218 6.43 18.15 12.08
C ARG A 218 6.04 18.60 10.68
N MET A 219 4.99 18.00 10.11
CA MET A 219 4.46 18.42 8.82
C MET A 219 3.87 19.84 8.89
N ASN A 220 3.21 20.19 10.00
CA ASN A 220 2.66 21.54 10.19
C ASN A 220 3.74 22.61 10.38
N SER A 221 4.99 22.24 10.71
CA SER A 221 6.12 23.18 10.77
C SER A 221 6.82 23.42 9.43
N VAL A 222 6.39 22.77 8.34
CA VAL A 222 6.95 23.00 7.01
C VAL A 222 6.50 24.38 6.51
N GLU A 223 7.46 25.26 6.23
CA GLU A 223 7.19 26.59 5.68
C GLU A 223 6.94 26.50 4.17
N LEU A 224 5.73 26.88 3.75
CA LEU A 224 5.28 26.84 2.36
C LEU A 224 4.64 28.18 1.99
N THR A 225 4.88 28.64 0.76
CA THR A 225 4.06 29.70 0.16
C THR A 225 2.63 29.20 -0.05
N GLU A 226 1.68 30.11 -0.30
CA GLU A 226 0.30 29.74 -0.59
C GLU A 226 0.19 28.86 -1.85
N GLU A 227 0.98 29.16 -2.88
CA GLU A 227 1.06 28.37 -4.12
C GLU A 227 1.60 26.97 -3.85
N GLN A 228 2.72 26.85 -3.13
CA GLN A 228 3.28 25.55 -2.76
C GLN A 228 2.31 24.73 -1.91
N ARG A 229 1.63 25.37 -0.95
CA ARG A 229 0.64 24.72 -0.11
C ARG A 229 -0.50 24.14 -0.94
N ASN A 230 -1.06 24.92 -1.86
CA ASN A 230 -2.10 24.42 -2.76
C ASN A 230 -1.59 23.25 -3.63
N GLY A 231 -0.36 23.36 -4.13
CA GLY A 231 0.29 22.26 -4.87
C GLY A 231 0.45 20.98 -4.04
N VAL A 232 0.84 21.07 -2.76
CA VAL A 232 0.90 19.91 -1.84
C VAL A 232 -0.47 19.27 -1.66
N LEU A 233 -1.55 20.06 -1.56
CA LEU A 233 -2.91 19.53 -1.40
C LEU A 233 -3.37 18.77 -2.64
N GLU A 234 -3.11 19.31 -3.83
CA GLU A 234 -3.38 18.63 -5.10
C GLU A 234 -2.55 17.35 -5.25
N GLU A 235 -1.26 17.41 -4.89
CA GLU A 235 -0.38 16.24 -4.93
C GLU A 235 -0.81 15.17 -3.93
N ALA A 236 -1.33 15.54 -2.76
CA ALA A 236 -1.85 14.57 -1.80
C ALA A 236 -3.05 13.80 -2.37
N VAL A 237 -3.98 14.49 -3.06
CA VAL A 237 -5.07 13.82 -3.78
C VAL A 237 -4.49 12.91 -4.86
N ARG A 238 -3.53 13.38 -5.65
CA ARG A 238 -2.87 12.56 -6.69
C ARG A 238 -2.21 11.31 -6.13
N ALA A 239 -1.49 11.43 -5.00
CA ALA A 239 -0.86 10.32 -4.31
C ALA A 239 -1.89 9.26 -3.90
N PHE A 240 -3.06 9.66 -3.39
CA PHE A 240 -4.15 8.72 -3.12
C PHE A 240 -4.69 8.06 -4.39
N GLU A 241 -4.89 8.82 -5.47
CA GLU A 241 -5.36 8.27 -6.76
C GLU A 241 -4.38 7.24 -7.34
N LEU A 242 -3.08 7.51 -7.27
CA LEU A 242 -2.05 6.56 -7.70
C LEU A 242 -2.11 5.26 -6.89
N ASN A 243 -2.33 5.33 -5.57
CA ASN A 243 -2.52 4.14 -4.74
C ASN A 243 -3.77 3.34 -5.13
N ILE A 244 -4.89 4.03 -5.41
CA ILE A 244 -6.13 3.39 -5.88
C ILE A 244 -5.89 2.66 -7.20
N GLN A 245 -5.21 3.31 -8.15
CA GLN A 245 -4.89 2.72 -9.45
C GLN A 245 -4.03 1.47 -9.32
N VAL A 246 -3.06 1.45 -8.38
CA VAL A 246 -2.28 0.25 -8.07
C VAL A 246 -3.19 -0.88 -7.59
N PHE A 247 -4.13 -0.62 -6.67
CA PHE A 247 -5.06 -1.64 -6.18
C PHE A 247 -6.00 -2.17 -7.26
N ASP A 248 -6.53 -1.28 -8.11
CA ASP A 248 -7.40 -1.66 -9.22
C ASP A 248 -6.68 -2.51 -10.25
N ASP A 249 -5.43 -2.16 -10.59
CA ASP A 249 -4.66 -2.92 -11.57
C ASP A 249 -4.22 -4.28 -11.03
N LEU A 250 -3.86 -4.37 -9.75
CA LEU A 250 -3.62 -5.65 -9.08
C LEU A 250 -4.85 -6.58 -9.16
N GLN A 251 -6.06 -6.03 -8.95
CA GLN A 251 -7.30 -6.80 -9.05
C GLN A 251 -7.55 -7.29 -10.49
N LYS A 252 -7.40 -6.42 -11.50
CA LYS A 252 -7.63 -6.78 -12.91
C LYS A 252 -6.73 -7.93 -13.36
N MET A 253 -5.46 -7.93 -12.94
CA MET A 253 -4.49 -8.96 -13.32
C MET A 253 -4.88 -10.36 -12.84
N LEU A 254 -5.45 -10.44 -11.65
CA LEU A 254 -5.88 -11.72 -11.07
C LEU A 254 -7.10 -12.25 -11.82
N SER A 255 -8.07 -11.39 -12.12
CA SER A 255 -9.24 -11.75 -12.92
C SER A 255 -8.85 -12.28 -14.30
N VAL A 256 -7.82 -11.72 -14.95
CA VAL A 256 -7.30 -12.24 -16.24
C VAL A 256 -6.62 -13.60 -16.07
N THR A 257 -5.85 -13.79 -14.99
CA THR A 257 -5.11 -15.04 -14.73
C THR A 257 -6.06 -16.20 -14.43
N GLU A 258 -7.09 -15.98 -13.61
CA GLU A 258 -8.12 -16.98 -13.29
C GLU A 258 -8.90 -17.40 -14.54
N ASN A 259 -9.28 -16.43 -15.39
CA ASN A 259 -9.98 -16.70 -16.65
C ASN A 259 -9.14 -17.49 -17.66
N LYS A 260 -7.83 -17.21 -17.77
CA LYS A 260 -6.90 -18.00 -18.59
C LYS A 260 -6.76 -19.43 -18.06
N GLN A 261 -6.67 -19.60 -16.75
CA GLN A 261 -6.51 -20.92 -16.14
C GLN A 261 -7.77 -21.78 -16.29
N GLN A 262 -8.97 -21.17 -16.18
CA GLN A 262 -10.23 -21.84 -16.47
C GLN A 262 -10.42 -22.17 -17.96
N SER A 263 -9.98 -21.32 -18.88
CA SER A 263 -10.08 -21.62 -20.32
C SER A 263 -9.14 -22.77 -20.73
N CYS A 264 -7.92 -22.82 -20.18
CA CYS A 264 -6.99 -23.93 -20.39
C CYS A 264 -7.51 -25.25 -19.80
N LEU A 265 -8.09 -25.21 -18.59
CA LEU A 265 -8.69 -26.39 -17.95
C LEU A 265 -9.96 -26.86 -18.67
N ALA A 266 -10.75 -25.95 -19.24
CA ALA A 266 -11.90 -26.28 -20.08
C ALA A 266 -11.46 -26.92 -21.41
N HIS A 267 -10.35 -26.47 -22.00
CA HIS A 267 -9.80 -27.07 -23.22
C HIS A 267 -9.21 -28.47 -22.97
N SER A 268 -8.68 -28.73 -21.78
CA SER A 268 -8.12 -30.03 -21.41
C SER A 268 -9.17 -31.07 -20.98
N ARG A 269 -10.44 -30.68 -20.77
CA ARG A 269 -11.54 -31.60 -20.40
C ARG A 269 -12.30 -32.19 -21.59
N SER A 270 -11.91 -31.90 -22.83
CA SER A 270 -12.54 -32.45 -24.02
C SER A 270 -11.82 -33.70 -24.58
N VAL A 271 -11.44 -34.66 -23.73
CA VAL A 271 -11.15 -36.04 -24.18
C VAL A 271 -11.64 -37.04 -23.11
N ASN A 272 -12.79 -37.67 -23.40
CA ASN A 272 -13.35 -38.91 -22.85
C ASN A 272 -13.19 -39.26 -21.35
N SER A 273 -14.31 -39.29 -20.61
CA SER A 273 -14.92 -40.54 -20.11
C SER A 273 -16.34 -40.32 -19.58
N LYS A 274 -17.17 -41.35 -19.71
CA LYS A 274 -18.61 -41.38 -19.40
C LYS A 274 -18.88 -41.46 -17.88
N THR A 275 -19.88 -40.69 -17.45
CA THR A 275 -20.89 -40.90 -16.38
C THR A 275 -20.52 -41.63 -15.08
N LEU A 276 -20.67 -40.94 -13.93
CA LEU A 276 -21.48 -41.41 -12.80
C LEU A 276 -21.89 -40.22 -11.90
N GLN A 277 -23.19 -40.03 -11.67
CA GLN A 277 -23.75 -39.06 -10.71
C GLN A 277 -24.01 -39.71 -9.36
N ILE A 278 -23.65 -39.06 -8.24
CA ILE A 278 -24.32 -39.16 -6.91
C ILE A 278 -24.18 -37.79 -6.18
N PRO A 279 -25.20 -37.30 -5.42
CA PRO A 279 -25.35 -35.88 -5.07
C PRO A 279 -24.89 -35.47 -3.65
N GLY A 280 -24.49 -34.20 -3.53
CA GLY A 280 -24.81 -33.28 -2.42
C GLY A 280 -24.25 -33.52 -1.02
N THR A 281 -23.42 -32.61 -0.52
CA THR A 281 -23.48 -32.15 0.89
C THR A 281 -22.82 -30.78 1.04
N LEU A 282 -23.65 -29.77 1.30
CA LEU A 282 -23.24 -28.41 1.67
C LEU A 282 -22.93 -28.38 3.18
N ILE A 283 -21.69 -28.07 3.56
CA ILE A 283 -21.37 -27.73 4.95
C ILE A 283 -21.63 -26.23 5.11
N SER A 284 -22.80 -25.94 5.67
CA SER A 284 -23.23 -24.62 6.11
C SER A 284 -22.46 -24.22 7.37
N ALA A 285 -21.62 -23.17 7.29
CA ALA A 285 -21.02 -22.56 8.48
C ALA A 285 -22.06 -21.68 9.20
N SER A 286 -22.19 -21.86 10.52
CA SER A 286 -23.31 -21.37 11.33
C SER A 286 -23.33 -19.84 11.53
N PRO A 287 -24.52 -19.24 11.74
CA PRO A 287 -24.71 -17.78 11.86
C PRO A 287 -23.91 -17.10 13.00
N LEU A 288 -23.48 -17.86 14.01
CA LEU A 288 -22.71 -17.32 15.14
C LEU A 288 -21.32 -16.82 14.71
N LEU A 289 -20.72 -17.40 13.67
CA LEU A 289 -19.40 -16.98 13.17
C LEU A 289 -19.46 -15.63 12.42
N ARG A 290 -20.65 -15.22 11.94
CA ARG A 290 -20.88 -13.91 11.31
C ARG A 290 -20.96 -12.78 12.33
N MET A 291 -21.39 -13.07 13.56
CA MET A 291 -21.60 -12.04 14.58
C MET A 291 -20.30 -11.59 15.24
N VAL A 292 -19.29 -12.46 15.35
CA VAL A 292 -17.99 -12.11 15.94
C VAL A 292 -17.12 -11.27 14.99
N LEU A 293 -17.30 -11.39 13.67
CA LEU A 293 -16.55 -10.61 12.67
C LEU A 293 -17.13 -9.20 12.45
N GLY A 294 -18.43 -9.00 12.69
CA GLY A 294 -19.09 -7.69 12.59
C GLY A 294 -18.69 -6.70 13.69
N VAL A 295 -18.22 -7.19 14.84
CA VAL A 295 -17.80 -6.33 15.96
C VAL A 295 -16.44 -5.64 15.69
N PHE A 296 -15.57 -6.22 14.86
CA PHE A 296 -14.27 -5.61 14.53
C PHE A 296 -14.36 -4.50 13.47
N VAL A 297 -15.34 -4.56 12.56
CA VAL A 297 -15.57 -3.53 11.54
C VAL A 297 -16.18 -2.26 12.16
N ALA A 298 -17.01 -2.40 13.19
CA ALA A 298 -17.56 -1.26 13.93
C ALA A 298 -16.51 -0.56 14.82
N LEU A 299 -15.55 -1.30 15.39
CA LEU A 299 -14.50 -0.69 16.22
C LEU A 299 -13.47 0.08 15.39
N ALA A 300 -13.20 -0.28 14.14
CA ALA A 300 -12.26 0.47 13.30
C ALA A 300 -12.83 1.81 12.81
N THR A 301 -14.13 1.88 12.52
CA THR A 301 -14.79 3.13 12.10
C THR A 301 -15.09 4.06 13.27
N VAL A 302 -15.37 3.51 14.46
CA VAL A 302 -15.63 4.31 15.67
C VAL A 302 -14.32 4.79 16.35
N SER A 303 -13.20 4.07 16.21
CA SER A 303 -11.92 4.48 16.82
C SER A 303 -11.22 5.66 16.13
N MET A 304 -11.65 6.10 14.95
CA MET A 304 -11.15 7.34 14.33
C MET A 304 -12.09 8.54 14.54
N GLY A 305 -13.29 8.32 15.07
CA GLY A 305 -14.27 9.37 15.39
C GLY A 305 -14.34 9.77 16.88
N ILE A 306 -13.65 9.05 17.77
CA ILE A 306 -13.74 9.28 19.23
C ILE A 306 -12.52 9.99 19.83
N TYR A 307 -11.38 10.08 19.14
CA TYR A 307 -10.23 10.85 19.64
C TYR A 307 -10.27 12.31 19.17
N ALA A 308 -11.33 12.99 19.58
CA ALA A 308 -11.43 14.44 19.58
C ALA A 308 -11.29 14.92 21.03
N PHE A 309 -10.06 14.90 21.57
CA PHE A 309 -9.57 15.73 22.69
C PHE A 309 -8.05 15.71 22.68
#